data_AF-A0A1Y3CCP0-F1
#
_entry.id   AF-A0A1Y3CCP0-F1
#
_cell.length_a   1.000
_cell.length_b   1.000
_cell.length_c   1.000
_cell.angle_alpha   90.00
_cell.angle_beta   90.00
_cell.angle_gamma   90.00
#
_symmetry.space_group_name_H-M   'P 1'
#
loop_
_entity.id
_entity.type
_entity.pdbx_description
1 polymer ?
#
loop_
_entity_poly.entity_id
_entity_poly.type
_entity_poly.pdbx_seq_one_letter_code
_entity_poly.pdbx_strand_id
1 'polypeptide(L)' 'MQIRYIPKSGNFMGLIHTPFKNKDGMYIVSKDRFLENYIYVSTIEDAYSYLQQGLKIRMQYENNAPSLIKLSSLEITF' A
#
# COMPACT_ATOMS: atom_id res chain seq x y z
N MET A 1 -11.72 4.21 -7.93
CA MET A 1 -10.89 4.62 -6.79
C MET A 1 -9.40 4.45 -7.09
N GLN A 2 -8.56 5.41 -6.67
CA GLN A 2 -7.10 5.36 -6.80
C GLN A 2 -6.44 5.71 -5.46
N ILE A 3 -5.40 4.95 -5.09
CA ILE A 3 -4.57 5.17 -3.91
C ILE A 3 -3.14 5.46 -4.36
N ARG A 4 -2.55 6.53 -3.81
CA ARG A 4 -1.17 6.94 -4.08
C ARG A 4 -0.43 7.23 -2.78
N TYR A 5 0.89 7.09 -2.80
CA TYR A 5 1.77 7.53 -1.73
C TYR A 5 2.92 8.34 -2.32
N ILE A 6 3.16 9.53 -1.77
CA ILE A 6 4.27 10.40 -2.18
C ILE A 6 5.13 10.67 -0.94
N PRO A 7 6.33 10.08 -0.84
CA PRO A 7 7.24 10.35 0.27
C PRO A 7 7.63 11.84 0.32
N LYS A 8 7.65 12.41 1.52
CA LYS A 8 8.05 13.81 1.75
C LYS A 8 9.55 14.00 2.02
N SER A 9 10.31 12.91 2.12
CA SER A 9 11.75 12.91 2.39
C SER A 9 12.39 11.59 1.95
N GLY A 10 13.73 11.54 1.95
CA GLY A 10 14.52 10.37 1.59
C GLY A 10 14.74 10.22 0.08
N ASN A 11 15.36 9.11 -0.33
CA ASN A 11 15.80 8.88 -1.72
C ASN A 11 14.65 8.77 -2.74
N PHE A 12 13.42 8.55 -2.28
CA PHE A 12 12.22 8.46 -3.12
C PHE A 12 11.29 9.68 -2.95
N MET A 13 11.80 10.78 -2.38
CA MET A 13 11.00 11.99 -2.16
C MET A 13 10.35 12.48 -3.46
N GLY A 14 9.04 12.75 -3.40
CA GLY A 14 8.28 13.26 -4.54
C GLY A 14 7.90 12.22 -5.60
N LEU A 15 8.40 10.98 -5.49
CA LEU A 15 8.05 9.91 -6.43
C LEU A 15 6.72 9.27 -6.05
N ILE A 16 5.92 8.91 -7.06
CA ILE A 16 4.59 8.34 -6.85
C ILE A 16 4.71 6.83 -6.66
N HIS A 17 4.39 6.38 -5.45
CA HIS A 17 4.23 4.97 -5.17
C HIS A 17 2.78 4.55 -5.38
N THR A 18 2.58 3.36 -5.94
CA THR A 18 1.27 2.76 -6.18
C THR A 18 1.13 1.46 -5.37
N PRO A 19 -0.11 0.96 -5.15
CA PRO A 19 -0.32 -0.29 -4.44
C PRO A 19 0.40 -1.46 -5.10
N PHE A 20 1.23 -2.15 -4.33
CA PHE A 20 1.96 -3.33 -4.78
C PHE A 20 1.00 -4.48 -5.04
N LYS A 21 1.17 -5.16 -6.17
CA LYS A 21 0.56 -6.45 -6.46
C LYS A 21 1.61 -7.55 -6.39
N ASN A 22 1.29 -8.64 -5.70
CA ASN A 22 2.13 -9.83 -5.70
C ASN A 22 2.09 -10.52 -7.08
N LYS A 23 2.80 -11.64 -7.22
CA LYS A 23 2.86 -12.43 -8.46
C LYS A 23 1.48 -12.97 -8.90
N ASP A 24 0.55 -13.12 -7.95
CA ASP A 24 -0.82 -13.57 -8.19
C ASP A 24 -1.79 -12.41 -8.51
N GLY A 25 -1.28 -11.18 -8.60
CA GLY A 25 -2.08 -9.98 -8.89
C GLY A 25 -2.84 -9.40 -7.70
N MET A 26 -2.58 -9.89 -6.48
CA MET A 26 -3.27 -9.50 -5.25
C MET A 26 -2.54 -8.35 -4.55
N TYR A 27 -3.30 -7.41 -3.99
CA TYR A 27 -2.79 -6.41 -3.07
C TYR A 27 -2.52 -7.02 -1.70
N ILE A 28 -1.64 -6.38 -0.94
CA ILE A 28 -1.25 -6.83 0.39
C ILE A 28 -1.53 -5.74 1.41
N VAL A 29 -2.38 -6.07 2.39
CA VAL A 29 -2.56 -5.27 3.60
C VAL A 29 -2.08 -6.05 4.81
N SER A 30 -1.57 -5.35 5.82
CA SER A 30 -1.08 -5.96 7.05
C SER A 30 -1.04 -4.95 8.20
N LYS A 31 -1.09 -5.45 9.43
CA LYS A 31 -0.84 -4.67 10.64
C LYS A 31 0.63 -4.23 10.75
N ASP A 32 1.54 -5.13 10.35
CA ASP A 32 2.99 -4.95 10.48
C ASP A 32 3.77 -5.60 9.32
N ARG A 33 5.10 -5.64 9.46
CA ARG A 33 5.99 -6.12 8.39
C ARG A 33 6.06 -7.65 8.28
N PHE A 34 5.50 -8.40 9.23
CA PHE A 34 5.65 -9.86 9.29
C PHE A 34 4.69 -10.55 8.31
N LEU A 35 5.21 -11.57 7.62
CA LEU A 35 4.49 -12.26 6.55
C LEU A 35 3.23 -12.99 7.03
N GLU A 36 3.24 -13.51 8.26
CA GLU A 36 2.10 -14.20 8.88
C GLU A 36 0.85 -13.33 9.03
N ASN A 37 1.02 -12.00 9.07
CA ASN A 37 -0.07 -11.03 9.21
C ASN A 37 -0.57 -10.49 7.86
N TYR A 38 -0.05 -11.02 6.74
CA TYR A 38 -0.45 -10.56 5.42
C TYR A 38 -1.86 -11.02 5.09
N ILE A 39 -2.67 -10.06 4.67
CA ILE A 39 -3.98 -10.30 4.09
C ILE A 39 -3.90 -9.94 2.62
N TYR A 40 -4.20 -10.91 1.77
CA TYR A 40 -4.22 -10.75 0.32
C TYR A 40 -5.62 -10.39 -0.14
N VAL A 41 -5.74 -9.31 -0.91
CA VAL A 41 -7.04 -8.82 -1.40
C VAL A 41 -6.99 -8.53 -2.90
N SER A 42 -8.08 -8.80 -3.60
CA SER A 42 -8.13 -8.71 -5.06
C SER A 42 -8.41 -7.30 -5.58
N THR A 43 -9.09 -6.47 -4.78
CA THR A 43 -9.54 -5.13 -5.20
C THR A 43 -8.93 -4.05 -4.32
N ILE A 44 -8.90 -2.81 -4.85
CA ILE A 44 -8.40 -1.67 -4.09
C ILE A 44 -9.43 -1.21 -3.05
N GLU A 45 -10.72 -1.46 -3.31
CA GLU A 45 -11.86 -1.25 -2.42
C GLU A 45 -11.78 -2.11 -1.15
N ASP A 46 -11.44 -3.40 -1.31
CA ASP A 46 -11.20 -4.29 -0.18
C ASP A 46 -10.00 -3.81 0.65
N ALA A 47 -8.90 -3.47 -0.03
CA ALA A 47 -7.71 -2.93 0.63
C ALA A 47 -8.04 -1.66 1.43
N TYR A 48 -8.84 -0.76 0.87
CA TYR A 48 -9.30 0.45 1.54
C TYR A 48 -10.15 0.16 2.77
N SER A 49 -11.03 -0.83 2.71
CA SER A 49 -11.84 -1.26 3.86
C SER A 49 -10.98 -1.74 5.04
N TYR A 50 -9.87 -2.41 4.77
CA TYR A 50 -8.89 -2.78 5.81
C TYR A 50 -8.06 -1.59 6.30
N LEU A 51 -7.69 -0.67 5.41
CA LEU A 51 -6.99 0.56 5.78
C LEU A 51 -7.82 1.40 6.78
N GLN A 52 -9.14 1.45 6.60
CA GLN A 52 -10.07 2.11 7.53
C GLN A 52 -10.09 1.45 8.92
N GLN A 53 -9.76 0.16 9.01
CA GLN A 53 -9.64 -0.59 10.27
C GLN A 53 -8.25 -0.43 10.92
N GLY A 54 -7.37 0.40 10.36
CA GLY A 54 -6.04 0.68 10.91
C GLY A 54 -4.94 -0.24 10.39
N LEU A 55 -5.23 -1.12 9.42
CA LEU A 55 -4.18 -1.82 8.69
C LEU A 55 -3.44 -0.87 7.74
N LYS A 56 -2.37 -1.37 7.14
CA LYS A 56 -1.50 -0.66 6.23
C LYS A 56 -1.39 -1.43 4.93
N ILE A 57 -1.13 -0.75 3.82
CA ILE A 57 -1.01 -1.35 2.49
C ILE A 57 0.45 -1.33 2.02
N ARG A 58 0.86 -2.35 1.28
CA ARG A 58 2.16 -2.38 0.61
C ARG A 58 2.12 -1.48 -0.63
N MET A 59 3.03 -0.52 -0.70
CA MET A 59 3.17 0.45 -1.80
C MET A 59 4.57 0.32 -2.43
N GLN A 60 4.67 0.48 -3.74
CA GLN A 60 5.91 0.32 -4.49
C GLN A 60 6.12 1.49 -5.46
N TYR A 61 7.39 1.85 -5.67
CA TYR A 61 7.80 2.67 -6.81
C TYR A 61 8.61 1.79 -7.77
N GLU A 62 8.15 1.68 -9.01
CA GLU A 62 8.72 0.79 -10.03
C GLU A 62 8.95 -0.64 -9.48
N ASN A 63 10.20 -1.10 -9.44
CA ASN A 63 10.58 -2.44 -8.99
C ASN A 63 11.27 -2.44 -7.61
N ASN A 64 11.13 -1.37 -6.83
CA ASN A 64 11.76 -1.30 -5.51
C ASN A 64 11.09 -2.26 -4.50
N ALA A 65 11.72 -2.43 -3.33
CA ALA A 65 11.09 -3.21 -2.28
C ALA A 65 9.82 -2.50 -1.77
N PRO A 66 8.65 -3.17 -1.76
CA PRO A 66 7.40 -2.52 -1.37
C PRO A 66 7.41 -2.17 0.13
N SER A 67 6.98 -0.96 0.44
CA SER A 67 6.94 -0.41 1.79
C SER A 67 5.53 -0.43 2.37
N LEU A 68 5.40 -0.59 3.68
CA LEU A 68 4.12 -0.69 4.35
C LEU A 68 3.64 0.70 4.82
N ILE A 69 2.52 1.20 4.26
CA ILE A 69 2.07 2.58 4.41
C ILE A 69 0.67 2.62 5.05
N LYS A 70 0.53 3.46 6.08
CA LYS A 70 -0.73 3.68 6.80
C LYS A 70 -1.67 4.62 6.03
N LEU A 71 -2.98 4.49 6.28
CA LEU A 71 -4.02 5.30 5.66
C LEU A 71 -3.74 6.80 5.69
N SER A 72 -3.31 7.33 6.84
CA SER A 72 -3.07 8.76 7.05
C SER A 72 -1.92 9.35 6.20
N SER A 73 -1.18 8.51 5.49
CA SER A 73 -0.06 8.92 4.62
C SER A 73 -0.39 8.78 3.14
N LEU A 74 -1.59 8.30 2.79
CA LEU A 74 -2.03 8.05 1.42
C LEU A 74 -2.83 9.23 0.87
N GLU A 75 -2.74 9.41 -0.43
CA GLU A 75 -3.64 10.25 -1.21
C GLU A 75 -4.69 9.36 -1.88
N ILE A 76 -5.97 9.67 -1.69
CA ILE A 76 -7.09 8.86 -2.14
C ILE A 76 -8.04 9.72 -2.97
N THR A 77 -8.33 9.25 -4.18
CA THR A 77 -9.29 9.88 -5.10
C THR A 77 -10.35 8.86 -5.52
N PHE A 78 -11.61 9.29 -5.54
CA PHE A 78 -12.77 8.43 -5.79
C PHE A 78 -13.08 8.32 -7.28
#